data_AF-A0AAW9NIK7-F1
#
_entry.id   AF-A0AAW9NIK7-F1
#
_cell.length_a   1.000
_cell.length_b   1.000
_cell.length_c   1.000
_cell.angle_alpha   90.00
_cell.angle_beta   90.00
_cell.angle_gamma   90.00
#
_symmetry.space_group_name_H-M   'P 1'
#
loop_
_entity.id
_entity.type
_entity.pdbx_description
1 polymer ?
#
loop_
_entity_poly.entity_id
_entity_poly.type
_entity_poly.pdbx_seq_one_letter_code
_entity_poly.pdbx_strand_id
1 'polypeptide(L)'
;MEIKVRNVDVLVAKKLDALAKEQGVSREAFLRDRLNQLAHEDLRRMQTERVEELFDKNIESLQTILLEQNKFSEKLTVLESVLLTALEVDVSEINELFTEQEEME
;
A
#
# COMPACT_ATOMS: atom_id res chain seq x y z
N MET A 1 -35.41 8.32 -10.73
CA MET A 1 -36.47 8.03 -9.74
C MET A 1 -36.51 9.20 -8.76
N GLU A 2 -37.70 9.67 -8.38
CA GLU A 2 -37.83 10.74 -7.40
C GLU A 2 -38.23 10.19 -6.03
N ILE A 3 -37.58 10.68 -4.97
CA ILE A 3 -37.86 10.31 -3.58
C ILE A 3 -38.21 11.59 -2.81
N LYS A 4 -39.33 11.56 -2.07
CA LYS A 4 -39.75 12.66 -1.20
C LYS A 4 -39.64 12.23 0.26
N VAL A 5 -38.77 12.88 1.02
CA VAL A 5 -38.64 12.65 2.46
C VAL A 5 -39.54 13.65 3.19
N ARG A 6 -40.48 13.15 4.00
CA ARG A 6 -41.44 13.96 4.77
C ARG A 6 -41.14 13.85 6.27
N ASN A 7 -41.70 14.76 7.05
CA ASN A 7 -41.61 14.75 8.52
C ASN A 7 -40.17 14.78 9.06
N VAL A 8 -39.28 15.48 8.36
CA VAL A 8 -37.91 15.73 8.85
C VAL A 8 -37.95 16.83 9.89
N ASP A 9 -37.28 16.61 11.02
CA ASP A 9 -37.11 17.61 12.06
C ASP A 9 -36.49 18.90 11.49
N VAL A 10 -37.01 20.06 11.90
CA VAL A 10 -36.57 21.37 11.41
C VAL A 10 -35.07 21.60 11.67
N LEU A 11 -34.56 21.15 12.82
CA LEU A 11 -33.14 21.25 13.16
C LEU A 11 -32.28 20.39 12.23
N VAL A 12 -32.75 19.19 11.89
CA VAL A 12 -32.07 18.29 10.95
C VAL A 12 -32.04 18.90 9.54
N ALA A 13 -33.17 19.43 9.07
CA ALA A 13 -33.24 20.10 7.77
C ALA A 13 -32.28 21.29 7.67
N LYS A 14 -32.20 22.12 8.73
CA LYS A 14 -31.25 23.24 8.82
C LYS A 14 -29.80 22.78 8.83
N LYS A 15 -29.49 21.68 9.50
CA LYS A 15 -28.13 21.13 9.52
C LYS A 15 -27.72 20.63 8.12
N LEU A 16 -28.63 19.97 7.42
CA LEU A 16 -28.40 19.53 6.03
C LEU A 16 -28.17 20.72 5.08
N ASP A 17 -28.90 21.82 5.26
CA ASP A 17 -28.65 23.06 4.53
C ASP A 17 -27.26 23.63 4.76
N ALA A 18 -26.84 23.70 6.03
CA ALA A 18 -25.54 24.22 6.39
C ALA A 18 -24.42 23.37 5.74
N LEU A 19 -24.52 22.04 5.83
CA LEU A 19 -23.56 21.12 5.24
C LEU A 19 -23.52 21.22 3.71
N ALA A 20 -24.68 21.31 3.04
CA ALA A 20 -24.73 21.51 1.60
C ALA A 20 -24.07 22.84 1.18
N LYS A 21 -24.32 23.90 1.95
CA LYS A 21 -23.76 25.23 1.72
C LYS A 21 -22.25 25.27 1.93
N GLU A 22 -21.73 24.59 2.96
CA GLU A 22 -20.28 24.43 3.20
C GLU A 22 -19.58 23.77 2.01
N GLN A 23 -20.26 22.83 1.34
CA GLN A 23 -19.75 22.15 0.15
C GLN A 23 -20.05 22.90 -1.16
N GLY A 24 -20.72 24.06 -1.12
CA GLY A 24 -21.07 24.85 -2.31
C GLY A 24 -22.10 24.20 -3.22
N VAL A 25 -22.89 23.24 -2.72
CA VAL A 25 -23.89 22.48 -3.50
C VAL A 25 -25.32 22.74 -3.01
N SER A 26 -26.31 22.37 -3.83
CA SER A 26 -27.71 22.42 -3.40
C SER A 26 -28.00 21.31 -2.37
N ARG A 27 -28.99 21.53 -1.49
CA ARG A 27 -29.46 20.50 -0.54
C ARG A 27 -29.87 19.21 -1.25
N GLU A 28 -30.50 19.33 -2.42
CA GLU A 28 -30.93 18.19 -3.23
C GLU A 28 -29.74 17.38 -3.75
N ALA A 29 -28.74 18.06 -4.31
CA ALA A 29 -27.51 17.42 -4.78
C ALA A 29 -26.77 16.72 -3.63
N PHE A 30 -26.64 17.41 -2.49
CA PHE A 30 -26.04 16.85 -1.28
C PHE A 30 -26.74 15.56 -0.81
N LEU A 31 -28.07 15.59 -0.72
CA LEU A 31 -28.86 14.45 -0.27
C LEU A 31 -28.81 13.29 -1.26
N ARG A 32 -28.86 13.58 -2.57
CA ARG A 32 -28.74 12.58 -3.62
C ARG A 32 -27.39 11.87 -3.56
N ASP A 33 -26.30 12.62 -3.40
CA ASP A 33 -24.97 12.06 -3.28
C ASP A 33 -24.84 11.19 -2.02
N ARG A 34 -25.40 11.65 -0.90
CA ARG A 34 -25.38 10.86 0.34
C ARG A 34 -26.20 9.57 0.24
N LEU A 35 -27.35 9.60 -0.43
CA LEU A 35 -28.17 8.40 -0.68
C LEU A 35 -27.46 7.42 -1.62
N ASN A 36 -26.78 7.93 -2.66
CA ASN A 36 -25.97 7.11 -3.54
C ASN A 36 -24.80 6.46 -2.80
N GLN A 37 -24.13 7.19 -1.90
CA GLN A 37 -23.08 6.63 -1.07
C GLN A 37 -23.62 5.51 -0.17
N LEU A 38 -24.73 5.75 0.51
CA LEU A 38 -25.38 4.76 1.38
C LEU A 38 -25.76 3.49 0.61
N ALA A 39 -26.33 3.62 -0.59
CA ALA A 39 -26.72 2.48 -1.42
C ALA A 39 -25.55 1.61 -1.88
N HIS A 40 -24.33 2.15 -1.91
CA HIS A 40 -23.13 1.44 -2.33
C HIS A 40 -22.16 1.19 -1.17
N GLU A 41 -22.57 1.45 0.08
CA GLU A 41 -21.69 1.39 1.24
C GLU A 41 -21.19 -0.04 1.48
N ASP A 42 -22.08 -1.03 1.42
CA ASP A 42 -21.71 -2.46 1.55
C ASP A 42 -20.75 -2.90 0.43
N LEU A 43 -20.99 -2.46 -0.80
CA LEU A 43 -20.10 -2.77 -1.93
C LEU A 43 -18.71 -2.16 -1.74
N ARG A 44 -18.65 -0.88 -1.31
CA ARG A 44 -17.38 -0.20 -1.01
C ARG A 44 -16.66 -0.89 0.14
N ARG A 45 -17.38 -1.25 1.20
CA ARG A 45 -16.82 -1.96 2.35
C ARG A 45 -16.23 -3.31 1.94
N MET A 46 -16.97 -4.13 1.18
CA MET A 46 -16.45 -5.41 0.66
C MET A 46 -15.22 -5.21 -0.23
N GLN A 47 -15.20 -4.17 -1.06
CA GLN A 47 -14.03 -3.85 -1.88
C GLN A 47 -12.83 -3.46 -1.02
N THR A 48 -13.03 -2.62 0.01
CA THR A 48 -11.97 -2.24 0.95
C THR A 48 -11.44 -3.45 1.71
N GLU A 49 -12.31 -4.26 2.30
CA GLU A 49 -11.92 -5.51 3.00
C GLU A 49 -11.12 -6.43 2.08
N ARG A 50 -11.53 -6.56 0.81
CA ARG A 50 -10.82 -7.38 -0.18
C ARG A 50 -9.43 -6.82 -0.51
N VAL A 51 -9.30 -5.50 -0.61
CA VAL A 51 -8.03 -4.82 -0.86
C VAL A 51 -7.09 -4.98 0.33
N GLU A 52 -7.59 -4.81 1.55
CA GLU A 52 -6.83 -5.05 2.79
C GLU A 52 -6.30 -6.48 2.84
N GLU A 53 -7.15 -7.48 2.55
CA GLU A 53 -6.74 -8.89 2.50
C GLU A 53 -5.62 -9.15 1.45
N LEU A 54 -5.65 -8.44 0.33
CA LEU A 54 -4.60 -8.54 -0.69
C LEU A 54 -3.28 -7.91 -0.23
N PHE A 55 -3.34 -6.78 0.49
CA PHE A 55 -2.16 -6.16 1.08
C PHE A 55 -1.53 -7.06 2.13
N ASP A 56 -2.33 -7.64 3.03
CA ASP A 56 -1.83 -8.55 4.07
C ASP A 56 -1.07 -9.74 3.45
N LYS A 57 -1.67 -10.40 2.45
CA LYS A 57 -1.01 -11.50 1.72
C LYS A 57 0.27 -11.06 1.01
N ASN A 58 0.31 -9.84 0.49
CA ASN A 58 1.49 -9.30 -0.17
C ASN A 58 2.61 -9.05 0.84
N ILE A 59 2.29 -8.48 2.00
CA ILE A 59 3.24 -8.26 3.09
C ILE A 59 3.82 -9.59 3.56
N GLU A 60 2.99 -10.62 3.79
CA GLU A 60 3.46 -11.96 4.16
C GLU A 60 4.41 -12.56 3.10
N SER A 61 4.08 -12.38 1.82
CA SER A 61 4.91 -12.86 0.71
C SER A 61 6.26 -12.14 0.67
N LEU A 62 6.27 -10.81 0.85
CA LEU A 62 7.49 -10.01 0.89
C LEU A 62 8.38 -10.36 2.08
N GLN A 63 7.79 -10.59 3.26
CA GLN A 63 8.52 -11.07 4.44
C GLN A 63 9.19 -12.43 4.19
N THR A 64 8.48 -13.34 3.52
CA THR A 64 9.02 -14.65 3.14
C THR A 64 10.19 -14.52 2.16
N ILE A 65 10.04 -13.67 1.14
CA ILE A 65 11.11 -13.39 0.17
C ILE A 65 12.33 -12.81 0.86
N LEU A 66 12.15 -11.82 1.75
CA LEU A 66 13.24 -11.21 2.49
C LEU A 66 14.02 -12.24 3.33
N LEU A 67 13.30 -13.16 3.98
CA LEU A 67 13.91 -14.22 4.78
C LEU A 67 14.71 -15.20 3.93
N GLU A 68 14.19 -15.59 2.75
CA GLU A 68 14.94 -16.44 1.81
C GLU A 68 16.14 -15.71 1.19
N GLN A 69 16.05 -14.41 0.92
CA GLN A 69 17.18 -13.60 0.47
C GLN A 69 18.29 -13.55 1.51
N ASN A 70 17.97 -13.37 2.79
CA ASN A 70 18.96 -13.37 3.87
C ASN A 70 19.69 -14.72 3.97
N LYS A 71 18.94 -15.83 3.93
CA LYS A 71 19.53 -17.19 3.90
C LYS A 71 20.43 -17.39 2.68
N PHE A 72 20.04 -16.86 1.53
CA PHE A 72 20.85 -16.95 0.32
C PHE A 72 22.14 -16.14 0.44
N SER A 73 22.06 -14.92 0.99
CA SER A 73 23.23 -14.08 1.27
C SER A 73 24.20 -14.76 2.23
N GLU A 74 23.72 -15.36 3.31
CA GLU A 74 24.56 -16.13 4.25
C GLU A 74 25.31 -17.28 3.54
N LYS A 75 24.62 -18.02 2.67
CA LYS A 75 25.24 -19.10 1.88
C LYS A 75 26.31 -18.58 0.93
N LEU A 76 26.10 -17.42 0.31
CA LEU A 76 27.11 -16.80 -0.55
C LEU A 76 28.35 -16.40 0.25
N THR A 77 28.19 -15.80 1.44
CA THR A 77 29.32 -15.46 2.31
C THR A 77 30.11 -16.70 2.72
N VAL A 78 29.44 -17.82 3.04
CA VAL A 78 30.12 -19.09 3.32
C VAL A 78 30.89 -19.58 2.10
N LEU A 79 30.27 -19.56 0.91
CA LEU A 79 30.93 -20.00 -0.32
C LEU A 79 32.17 -19.14 -0.63
N GLU A 80 32.07 -17.83 -0.47
CA GLU A 80 33.18 -16.89 -0.62
C GLU A 80 34.33 -17.25 0.31
N SER A 81 34.06 -17.47 1.61
CA SER A 81 35.10 -17.85 2.57
C SER A 81 35.79 -19.17 2.22
N VAL A 82 35.04 -20.16 1.70
CA VAL A 82 35.58 -21.45 1.25
C VAL A 82 36.48 -21.26 0.03
N LEU A 83 36.06 -20.45 -0.94
CA LEU A 83 36.84 -20.17 -2.15
C LEU A 83 38.14 -19.44 -1.84
N LEU A 84 38.08 -18.41 -0.99
CA LEU A 84 39.27 -17.68 -0.54
C LEU A 84 40.26 -18.60 0.16
N THR A 85 39.76 -19.50 1.03
CA THR A 85 40.60 -20.49 1.71
C THR A 85 41.20 -21.51 0.72
N ALA A 86 40.39 -22.02 -0.22
CA ALA A 86 40.81 -23.05 -1.17
C ALA A 86 41.82 -22.55 -2.20
N LEU A 87 41.75 -21.26 -2.54
CA LEU A 87 42.65 -20.63 -3.50
C LEU A 87 43.90 -20.01 -2.84
N GLU A 88 43.97 -19.98 -1.50
CA GLU A 88 45.02 -19.28 -0.73
C GLU A 88 45.19 -17.81 -1.15
N VAL A 89 44.13 -17.19 -1.69
CA VAL A 89 44.18 -15.83 -2.23
C VAL A 89 43.98 -14.81 -1.11
N ASP A 90 44.89 -13.84 -1.03
CA ASP A 90 44.74 -12.66 -0.18
C ASP A 90 43.78 -11.68 -0.85
N VAL A 91 42.66 -11.36 -0.18
CA VAL A 91 41.53 -10.56 -0.68
C VAL A 91 41.95 -9.16 -1.13
N SER A 92 43.12 -8.71 -0.67
CA SER A 92 43.78 -7.45 -1.00
C SER A 92 43.98 -7.25 -2.52
N GLU A 93 44.31 -8.31 -3.27
CA GLU A 93 44.55 -8.23 -4.73
C GLU A 93 43.25 -8.24 -5.56
N ILE A 94 42.16 -8.82 -5.03
CA ILE A 94 40.86 -8.89 -5.71
C ILE A 94 40.13 -7.56 -5.60
N ASN A 95 40.19 -6.90 -4.44
CA ASN A 95 39.52 -5.62 -4.24
C ASN A 95 40.09 -4.52 -5.16
N GLU A 96 41.40 -4.50 -5.43
CA GLU A 96 42.02 -3.55 -6.37
C GLU A 96 41.44 -3.66 -7.79
N LEU A 97 41.19 -4.89 -8.28
CA LEU A 97 40.61 -5.15 -9.61
C LEU A 97 39.16 -4.66 -9.77
N PHE A 98 38.38 -4.63 -8.70
CA PHE A 98 37.00 -4.13 -8.74
C PHE A 98 36.93 -2.61 -8.61
N THR A 99 37.81 -1.98 -7.83
CA THR A 99 37.93 -0.50 -7.79
C THR A 99 38.34 0.10 -9.13
N GLU A 100 39.21 -0.55 -9.90
CA GLU A 100 39.60 -0.05 -11.24
C GLU A 100 38.45 -0.10 -12.27
N GLN A 101 37.45 -0.97 -12.07
CA GLN A 101 36.29 -1.05 -12.97
C GLN A 101 35.22 0.00 -12.67
N GLU A 102 35.04 0.40 -11.40
CA GLU A 102 34.12 1.48 -11.03
C GLU A 102 34.63 2.89 -11.41
N GLU A 103 35.95 3.09 -11.55
CA GLU A 103 36.52 4.37 -12.00
C GLU A 103 36.49 4.57 -13.55
N MET A 104 36.11 3.54 -14.32
CA MET A 104 35.99 3.61 -15.78
C MET A 104 34.55 3.78 -16.32
N GLU A 105 33.53 3.78 -15.46
CA GLU A 105 32.14 4.18 -15.79
C GLU A 105 31.87 5.66 -15.46
#